data_AF-A0A1Y2JPG1-F1
#
_entry.id   AF-A0A1Y2JPG1-F1
#
_cell.length_a   1.000
_cell.length_b   1.000
_cell.length_c   1.000
_cell.angle_alpha   90.00
_cell.angle_beta   90.00
_cell.angle_gamma   90.00
#
_symmetry.space_group_name_H-M   'P 1'
#
loop_
_entity.id
_entity.type
_entity.pdbx_description
1 polymer ?
#
loop_
_entity_poly.entity_id
_entity_poly.type
_entity_poly.pdbx_seq_one_letter_code
_entity_poly.pdbx_strand_id
1 'polypeptide(L)'
;MAFSTKTFALALTATLGAFSAPALAQTAATPWELKPDTGYAYDKDGKTFSYKMGTNNAGELLKGAKKVPKGTLFFIGHNGQLYMRSGPYLEGDGKFKFGSDQ
;
A
#
# COMPACT_ATOMS: atom_id res chain seq x y z
N MET A 1 -1.90 4.25 74.74
CA MET A 1 -2.25 5.59 74.21
C MET A 1 -1.29 5.93 73.08
N ALA A 2 -1.85 6.17 71.90
CA ALA A 2 -1.32 6.85 70.69
C ALA A 2 -0.02 6.35 70.02
N PHE A 3 -0.11 5.72 68.84
CA PHE A 3 0.12 6.25 67.45
C PHE A 3 1.60 6.63 67.19
N SER A 4 2.27 6.25 66.09
CA SER A 4 1.79 6.19 64.71
C SER A 4 2.73 5.34 63.84
N THR A 5 2.20 4.29 63.22
CA THR A 5 2.81 3.58 62.09
C THR A 5 2.61 4.42 60.84
N LYS A 6 3.69 4.91 60.23
CA LYS A 6 3.87 5.15 58.80
C LYS A 6 5.09 6.05 58.60
N THR A 7 6.06 5.58 57.83
CA THR A 7 6.57 6.21 56.58
C THR A 7 7.88 5.51 56.24
N PHE A 8 7.78 4.38 55.55
CA PHE A 8 8.93 3.71 54.92
C PHE A 8 8.57 3.46 53.47
N ALA A 9 9.21 4.22 52.57
CA ALA A 9 9.39 4.01 51.13
C ALA A 9 9.87 5.35 50.58
N LEU A 10 11.14 5.68 50.74
CA LEU A 10 12.19 5.43 49.73
C LEU A 10 11.74 5.71 48.29
N ALA A 11 12.36 6.77 47.78
CA ALA A 11 12.47 7.21 46.41
C ALA A 11 12.76 6.10 45.38
N LEU A 12 12.54 6.48 44.11
CA LEU A 12 13.47 6.37 42.98
C LEU A 12 12.85 5.70 41.74
N THR A 13 12.64 6.55 40.73
CA THR A 13 12.84 6.30 39.28
C THR A 13 12.16 5.10 38.61
N ALA A 14 11.27 5.40 37.68
CA ALA A 14 11.32 4.82 36.33
C ALA A 14 10.44 5.65 35.37
N THR A 15 11.00 6.74 34.84
CA THR A 15 10.54 7.31 33.56
C THR A 15 10.92 6.33 32.45
N LEU A 16 10.10 5.29 32.24
CA LEU A 16 10.21 4.44 31.07
C LEU A 16 9.41 5.09 29.96
N GLY A 17 10.16 5.67 29.03
CA GLY A 17 9.70 6.50 27.93
C GLY A 17 8.58 5.87 27.13
N ALA A 18 7.67 6.73 26.69
CA ALA A 18 6.76 6.44 25.61
C ALA A 18 7.59 5.90 24.43
N PHE A 19 7.41 4.61 24.11
CA PHE A 19 7.76 4.11 22.79
C PHE A 19 6.78 4.75 21.82
N SER A 20 7.11 5.95 21.37
CA SER A 20 6.55 6.53 20.15
C SER A 20 6.94 5.58 19.02
N ALA A 21 6.07 4.62 18.70
CA ALA A 21 6.18 3.84 17.50
C ALA A 21 6.37 4.82 16.32
N PRO A 22 7.31 4.58 15.39
CA PRO A 22 7.36 5.38 14.19
C PRO A 22 6.02 5.20 13.49
N ALA A 23 5.23 6.26 13.44
CA ALA A 23 4.12 6.36 12.52
C ALA A 23 4.74 6.19 11.14
N LEU A 24 4.63 4.98 10.59
CA LEU A 24 4.93 4.74 9.19
C LEU A 24 4.09 5.77 8.44
N ALA A 25 4.76 6.72 7.78
CA ALA A 25 4.09 7.64 6.89
C ALA A 25 3.36 6.77 5.87
N GLN A 26 2.05 6.58 6.11
CA GLN A 26 1.15 6.04 5.12
C GLN A 26 1.13 7.11 4.04
N THR A 27 2.05 6.99 3.08
CA THR A 27 1.92 7.66 1.79
C THR A 27 0.50 7.37 1.36
N ALA A 28 -0.38 8.37 1.45
CA ALA A 28 -1.76 8.24 1.06
C ALA A 28 -1.74 7.62 -0.33
N ALA A 29 -2.27 6.41 -0.46
CA ALA A 29 -2.25 5.66 -1.70
C ALA A 29 -2.88 6.57 -2.75
N THR A 30 -2.07 7.07 -3.68
CA THR A 30 -2.57 7.98 -4.70
C THR A 30 -3.51 7.14 -5.55
N PRO A 31 -4.81 7.46 -5.61
CA PRO A 31 -5.77 6.65 -6.33
C PRO A 31 -5.28 6.45 -7.76
N TRP A 32 -5.36 5.21 -8.27
CA TRP A 32 -5.02 4.95 -9.66
C TRP A 32 -5.98 5.75 -10.55
N GLU A 33 -5.45 6.78 -11.19
CA GLU A 33 -6.14 7.62 -12.14
C GLU A 33 -6.27 6.94 -13.50
N LEU A 34 -7.52 6.70 -13.91
CA LEU A 34 -7.84 6.12 -15.20
C LEU A 34 -8.02 7.23 -16.24
N LYS A 35 -6.90 7.85 -16.66
CA LYS A 35 -6.89 8.77 -17.80
C LYS A 35 -6.13 8.16 -18.99
N PRO A 36 -6.52 8.48 -20.23
CA PRO A 36 -5.83 7.99 -21.43
C PRO A 36 -4.35 8.37 -21.52
N ASP A 37 -3.94 9.43 -20.81
CA ASP A 37 -2.59 9.96 -20.76
C ASP A 37 -1.85 9.60 -19.46
N THR A 38 -2.27 8.58 -18.71
CA THR A 38 -1.56 8.14 -17.50
C THR A 38 -0.85 6.80 -17.72
N GLY A 39 0.46 6.77 -17.49
CA GLY A 39 1.30 5.58 -17.50
C GLY A 39 1.69 5.17 -16.09
N TYR A 40 1.67 3.87 -15.79
CA TYR A 40 2.10 3.32 -14.51
C TYR A 40 3.40 2.56 -14.69
N ALA A 41 4.40 2.87 -13.88
CA ALA A 41 5.66 2.13 -13.81
C ALA A 41 5.74 1.39 -12.49
N TYR A 42 6.25 0.16 -12.55
CA TYR A 42 6.69 -0.60 -11.41
C TYR A 42 8.19 -0.77 -11.53
N ASP A 43 8.95 -0.14 -10.66
CA ASP A 43 10.41 -0.15 -10.74
C ASP A 43 11.01 -1.44 -10.17
N LYS A 44 12.31 -1.60 -10.38
CA LYS A 44 13.11 -2.72 -9.85
C LYS A 44 13.16 -2.78 -8.32
N ASP A 45 12.88 -1.68 -7.64
CA ASP A 45 12.90 -1.54 -6.18
C ASP A 45 11.50 -1.79 -5.58
N GLY A 46 10.52 -2.11 -6.42
CA GLY A 46 9.15 -2.41 -6.04
C GLY A 46 8.27 -1.19 -5.82
N LYS A 47 8.67 0.00 -6.29
CA LYS A 47 7.89 1.23 -6.20
C LYS A 47 7.01 1.43 -7.43
N THR A 48 5.79 1.89 -7.19
CA THR A 48 4.86 2.29 -8.23
C THR A 48 4.92 3.79 -8.48
N PHE A 49 5.04 4.19 -9.74
CA PHE A 49 4.99 5.59 -10.16
C PHE A 49 3.88 5.80 -11.19
N SER A 50 3.27 6.98 -11.16
CA SER A 50 2.32 7.43 -12.16
C SER A 50 2.94 8.58 -12.95
N TYR A 51 2.94 8.48 -14.27
CA TYR A 51 3.46 9.49 -15.18
C TYR A 51 2.36 10.00 -16.10
N LYS A 52 2.32 11.32 -16.30
CA LYS A 52 1.55 11.91 -17.40
C LYS A 52 2.30 11.67 -18.71
N MET A 53 1.74 10.83 -19.57
CA MET A 53 2.25 10.52 -20.89
C MET A 53 1.96 11.69 -21.83
N GLY A 54 3.01 12.18 -22.49
CA GLY A 54 2.88 13.08 -23.63
C GLY A 54 2.73 12.29 -24.93
N THR A 55 2.46 12.98 -26.03
CA THR A 55 2.46 12.41 -27.39
C THR A 55 3.87 12.27 -27.97
N ASN A 56 4.86 12.97 -27.39
CA ASN A 56 6.26 12.85 -27.76
C ASN A 56 6.73 11.41 -27.53
N ASN A 57 7.26 10.77 -28.58
CA ASN A 57 7.86 9.43 -28.54
C ASN A 57 6.88 8.27 -28.27
N ALA A 58 5.57 8.46 -28.48
CA ALA A 58 4.57 7.38 -28.36
C ALA A 58 4.91 6.16 -29.26
N GLY A 59 5.52 6.39 -30.42
CA GLY A 59 5.98 5.32 -31.31
C GLY A 59 7.10 4.46 -30.71
N GLU A 60 7.99 5.05 -29.90
CA GLU A 60 9.04 4.30 -29.20
C GLU A 60 8.47 3.47 -28.05
N LEU A 61 7.52 4.04 -27.28
CA LEU A 61 6.83 3.34 -26.21
C LEU A 61 6.11 2.08 -26.73
N LEU A 62 5.48 2.17 -27.91
CA LEU A 62 4.73 1.07 -28.50
C LEU A 62 5.60 0.02 -29.19
N LYS A 63 6.83 0.35 -29.60
CA LYS A 63 7.71 -0.54 -30.38
C LYS A 63 8.07 -1.84 -29.64
N GLY A 64 8.01 -1.84 -28.30
CA GLY A 64 8.23 -3.03 -27.46
C GLY A 64 7.04 -3.40 -26.57
N ALA A 65 5.92 -2.67 -26.67
CA ALA A 65 4.79 -2.88 -25.78
C ALA A 65 4.01 -4.15 -26.13
N LYS A 66 3.69 -4.95 -25.12
CA LYS A 66 2.75 -6.06 -25.25
C LYS A 66 1.39 -5.62 -24.77
N LYS A 67 0.36 -5.92 -25.56
CA LYS A 67 -1.02 -5.72 -25.14
C LYS A 67 -1.33 -6.66 -23.97
N VAL A 68 -1.87 -6.10 -22.89
CA VAL A 68 -2.36 -6.89 -21.76
C VAL A 68 -3.58 -7.70 -22.21
N PRO A 69 -3.62 -9.03 -21.96
CA PRO A 69 -4.80 -9.84 -22.24
C PRO A 69 -6.03 -9.32 -21.50
N LYS A 70 -7.19 -9.37 -22.15
CA LYS A 70 -8.47 -9.09 -21.48
C LYS A 70 -8.66 -10.08 -20.34
N GLY A 71 -9.23 -9.61 -19.23
CA GLY A 71 -9.40 -10.44 -18.04
C GLY A 71 -8.13 -10.59 -17.20
N THR A 72 -7.22 -9.61 -17.26
CA THR A 72 -6.05 -9.54 -16.36
C THR A 72 -6.35 -8.58 -15.21
N LEU A 73 -6.16 -9.05 -13.97
CA LEU A 73 -6.23 -8.23 -12.76
C LEU A 73 -4.82 -7.77 -12.38
N PHE A 74 -4.66 -6.48 -12.08
CA PHE A 74 -3.48 -5.91 -11.45
C PHE A 74 -3.82 -5.48 -10.02
N PHE A 75 -2.96 -5.78 -9.06
CA PHE A 75 -3.19 -5.42 -7.66
C PHE A 75 -1.88 -5.25 -6.90
N ILE A 76 -1.93 -4.41 -5.87
CA ILE A 76 -0.82 -4.25 -4.93
C ILE A 76 -1.04 -5.21 -3.76
N GLY A 77 -0.08 -6.10 -3.52
CA GLY A 77 -0.12 -7.03 -2.40
C GLY A 77 0.15 -6.32 -1.07
N HIS A 78 -0.06 -7.02 0.05
CA HIS A 78 0.21 -6.48 1.39
C HIS A 78 1.67 -6.06 1.59
N ASN A 79 2.58 -6.59 0.77
CA ASN A 79 4.01 -6.29 0.75
C ASN A 79 4.35 -5.06 -0.13
N GLY A 80 3.36 -4.35 -0.66
CA GLY A 80 3.54 -3.19 -1.53
C GLY A 80 3.96 -3.54 -2.97
N GLN A 81 4.04 -4.83 -3.32
CA GLN A 81 4.48 -5.26 -4.65
C GLN A 81 3.32 -5.33 -5.64
N LEU A 82 3.59 -5.04 -6.91
CA LEU A 82 2.61 -5.15 -7.98
C LEU A 82 2.54 -6.59 -8.50
N TYR A 83 1.36 -7.17 -8.45
CA TYR A 83 1.05 -8.47 -8.99
C TYR A 83 0.10 -8.35 -10.19
N MET A 84 0.22 -9.31 -11.11
CA MET A 84 -0.76 -9.53 -12.17
C MET A 84 -1.29 -10.96 -12.10
N ARG A 85 -2.58 -11.13 -12.40
CA ARG A 85 -3.23 -12.43 -12.50
C ARG A 85 -4.08 -12.51 -13.76
N SER A 86 -3.87 -13.56 -14.54
CA SER A 86 -4.79 -13.96 -15.60
C SER A 86 -5.75 -15.03 -15.08
N GLY A 87 -7.03 -14.91 -15.43
CA GLY A 87 -8.09 -15.84 -15.01
C GLY A 87 -9.30 -15.11 -14.42
N PRO A 88 -10.38 -15.84 -14.07
CA PRO A 88 -11.58 -15.24 -13.52
C PRO A 88 -11.25 -14.59 -12.16
N TYR A 89 -11.45 -13.28 -12.08
CA TYR A 89 -11.42 -12.48 -10.85
C TYR A 89 -12.80 -11.93 -10.46
N LEU A 90 -13.80 -12.18 -11.31
CA LEU A 90 -15.22 -11.96 -11.04
C LEU A 90 -15.94 -13.31 -11.00
N GLU A 91 -16.91 -13.44 -10.11
CA GLU A 91 -17.90 -14.52 -10.12
C GLU A 91 -18.91 -14.33 -11.26
N GLY A 92 -19.75 -15.33 -11.50
CA GLY A 92 -20.78 -15.29 -12.56
C GLY A 92 -21.82 -14.17 -12.40
N ASP A 93 -21.98 -13.66 -11.18
CA ASP A 93 -22.84 -12.51 -10.84
C ASP A 93 -22.10 -11.15 -10.93
N GLY A 94 -20.82 -11.15 -11.32
CA GLY A 94 -19.98 -9.96 -11.39
C GLY A 94 -19.33 -9.55 -10.07
N LYS A 95 -19.54 -10.28 -8.96
CA LYS A 95 -18.88 -10.00 -7.67
C LYS A 95 -17.38 -10.29 -7.75
N PHE A 96 -16.56 -9.43 -7.14
CA PHE A 96 -15.12 -9.68 -7.05
C PHE A 96 -14.81 -10.90 -6.17
N LYS A 97 -14.06 -11.86 -6.73
CA LYS A 97 -13.79 -13.17 -6.09
C LYS A 97 -12.89 -13.11 -4.87
N PHE A 98 -12.07 -12.06 -4.74
CA PHE A 98 -11.06 -11.92 -3.70
C PHE A 98 -11.39 -10.79 -2.71
N GLY A 99 -12.66 -10.36 -2.66
CA GLY A 99 -13.14 -9.41 -1.68
C GLY A 99 -13.37 -10.06 -0.32
N SER A 100 -13.51 -9.25 0.72
CA SER A 100 -13.96 -9.73 2.03
C SER A 100 -15.39 -10.29 1.94
N ASP A 101 -15.69 -11.31 2.75
CA ASP A 101 -17.04 -11.90 2.90
C ASP A 101 -18.03 -10.98 3.64
N GLN A 102 -17.72 -9.69 3.78
CA GLN A 102 -18.40 -8.75 4.67
C GLN A 102 -19.30 -7.77 3.92
#